data_AF-A0A2E2MD75-F1
#
_entry.id   AF-A0A2E2MD75-F1
#
_cell.length_a   1.000
_cell.length_b   1.000
_cell.length_c   1.000
_cell.angle_alpha   90.00
_cell.angle_beta   90.00
_cell.angle_gamma   90.00
#
_symmetry.space_group_name_H-M   'P 1'
#
loop_
_entity.id
_entity.type
_entity.pdbx_description
1 polymer ?
#
loop_
_entity_poly.entity_id
_entity_poly.type
_entity_poly.pdbx_seq_one_letter_code
_entity_poly.pdbx_strand_id
1 'polypeptide(L)'
;MSEEIATHHHIERGSEYALLGIGRIQSAHWVEPNAYPNPGPVDMREVAVYRCVDDGTLWVRPRGEFEDGRFEAIAAKGASATARRASSPAPSGAQVEDRQREDTN
;
A
#
# COMPACT_ATOMS: atom_id res chain seq x y z
N MET A 1 2.60 13.23 23.86
CA MET A 1 2.15 11.95 23.27
C MET A 1 1.98 12.21 21.79
N SER A 2 2.66 11.45 20.94
CA SER A 2 2.48 11.58 19.49
C SER A 2 1.11 11.02 19.13
N GLU A 3 0.22 11.86 18.60
CA GLU A 3 -1.00 11.39 17.95
C GLU A 3 -0.60 10.67 16.67
N GLU A 4 -0.69 9.34 16.67
CA GLU A 4 -0.53 8.55 15.45
C GLU A 4 -1.78 8.74 14.58
N ILE A 5 -1.58 9.10 13.31
CA ILE A 5 -2.67 9.31 12.36
C ILE A 5 -3.21 7.94 11.94
N ALA A 6 -4.50 7.72 12.14
CA ALA A 6 -5.18 6.51 11.70
C ALA A 6 -5.01 6.32 10.18
N THR A 7 -4.59 5.13 9.77
CA THR A 7 -4.42 4.77 8.35
C THR A 7 -5.37 3.65 7.92
N HIS A 8 -5.92 2.89 8.86
CA HIS A 8 -6.82 1.77 8.58
C HIS A 8 -8.00 1.73 9.56
N HIS A 9 -9.17 1.34 9.06
CA HIS A 9 -10.38 1.12 9.84
C HIS A 9 -10.80 -0.36 9.73
N HIS A 10 -11.00 -1.04 10.86
CA HIS A 10 -11.45 -2.43 10.86
C HIS A 10 -12.97 -2.50 10.70
N ILE A 11 -13.44 -3.07 9.59
CA ILE A 11 -14.85 -3.03 9.18
C ILE A 11 -15.78 -3.59 10.27
N GLU A 12 -15.49 -4.77 10.81
CA GLU A 12 -16.39 -5.43 11.77
C GLU A 12 -16.30 -4.85 13.19
N ARG A 13 -15.14 -4.33 13.60
CA ARG A 13 -14.88 -3.90 14.99
C ARG A 13 -15.09 -2.41 15.18
N GLY A 14 -15.09 -1.62 14.10
CA GLY A 14 -15.22 -0.16 14.14
C GLY A 14 -13.98 0.58 14.65
N SER A 15 -12.92 -0.13 15.05
CA SER A 15 -11.72 0.49 15.61
C SER A 15 -10.78 0.99 14.51
N GLU A 16 -10.10 2.09 14.82
CA GLU A 16 -9.09 2.71 13.96
C GLU A 16 -7.67 2.31 14.38
N TYR A 17 -6.82 2.12 13.37
CA TYR A 17 -5.45 1.67 13.55
C TYR A 17 -4.48 2.50 12.71
N ALA A 18 -3.29 2.72 13.26
CA ALA A 18 -2.15 3.25 12.55
C ALA A 18 -1.20 2.09 12.16
N LEU A 19 -1.09 1.80 10.87
CA LEU A 19 -0.05 0.94 10.32
C LEU A 19 1.32 1.59 10.53
N LEU A 20 2.18 0.94 11.30
CA LEU A 20 3.54 1.40 11.61
C LEU A 20 4.54 0.93 10.55
N GLY A 21 4.31 -0.25 9.97
CA GLY A 21 5.13 -0.77 8.89
C GLY A 21 4.91 -2.25 8.61
N ILE A 22 5.62 -2.74 7.58
CA ILE A 22 5.69 -4.15 7.22
C ILE A 22 7.04 -4.69 7.67
N GLY A 23 7.01 -5.79 8.42
CA GLY A 23 8.19 -6.50 8.90
C GLY A 23 8.22 -7.94 8.43
N ARG A 24 9.20 -8.70 8.95
CA ARG A 24 9.29 -10.15 8.76
C ARG A 24 9.49 -10.84 10.10
N ILE A 25 8.87 -12.01 10.26
CA ILE A 25 9.12 -12.86 11.42
C ILE A 25 10.53 -13.40 11.32
N GLN A 26 11.27 -13.38 12.43
CA GLN A 26 12.50 -14.13 12.59
C GLN A 26 12.28 -15.14 13.73
N SER A 27 12.14 -16.42 13.39
CA SER A 27 11.91 -17.45 14.40
C SER A 27 12.39 -18.82 13.93
N ALA A 28 13.24 -19.45 14.74
CA ALA A 28 13.82 -20.74 14.42
C ALA A 28 12.87 -21.93 14.61
N HIS A 29 11.87 -21.79 15.48
CA HIS A 29 11.06 -22.92 15.96
C HIS A 29 9.55 -22.68 15.91
N TRP A 30 9.11 -21.49 15.50
CA TRP A 30 7.69 -21.24 15.36
C TRP A 30 7.19 -21.86 14.05
N VAL A 31 6.25 -22.78 14.19
CA VAL A 31 5.52 -23.42 13.10
C VAL A 31 4.06 -23.03 13.14
N GLU A 32 3.42 -22.96 11.98
CA GLU A 32 1.97 -22.77 11.89
C GLU A 32 1.27 -24.14 11.85
N PRO A 33 0.65 -24.59 12.96
CA PRO A 33 0.11 -25.95 13.06
C PRO A 33 -1.07 -26.20 12.11
N ASN A 34 -1.75 -25.14 11.66
CA ASN A 34 -2.95 -25.22 10.84
C ASN A 34 -2.72 -24.96 9.34
N ALA A 35 -1.46 -24.79 8.90
CA ALA A 35 -1.17 -24.67 7.47
C ALA A 35 -1.28 -26.05 6.80
N TYR A 36 -2.47 -26.39 6.32
CA TYR A 36 -2.69 -27.60 5.51
C TYR A 36 -2.34 -27.32 4.04
N PRO A 37 -1.67 -28.22 3.30
CA PRO A 37 -1.28 -29.58 3.68
C PRO A 37 0.07 -29.71 4.43
N ASN A 38 0.85 -28.62 4.54
CA ASN A 38 2.20 -28.67 5.10
C ASN A 38 2.38 -27.59 6.19
N PRO A 39 2.35 -27.96 7.49
CA PRO A 39 2.72 -27.03 8.55
C PRO A 39 4.15 -26.58 8.30
N GLY A 40 4.29 -25.32 7.91
CA GLY A 40 5.56 -24.71 7.52
C GLY A 40 6.14 -23.87 8.66
N PRO A 41 7.47 -23.65 8.66
CA PRO A 41 8.07 -22.62 9.51
C PRO A 41 7.48 -21.25 9.16
N VAL A 42 7.23 -20.40 10.16
CA VAL A 42 6.77 -19.02 9.94
C VAL A 42 7.93 -18.04 9.72
N ASP A 43 9.17 -18.53 9.75
CA ASP A 43 10.36 -17.73 9.52
C ASP A 43 10.27 -16.96 8.19
N MET A 44 10.78 -15.72 8.20
CA MET A 44 10.78 -14.77 7.09
C MET A 44 9.40 -14.34 6.57
N ARG A 45 8.29 -14.80 7.16
CA ARG A 45 6.93 -14.43 6.73
C ARG A 45 6.66 -12.95 6.98
N GLU A 46 6.07 -12.28 6.00
CA GLU A 46 5.72 -10.86 6.10
C GLU A 46 4.57 -10.63 7.10
N VAL A 47 4.74 -9.59 7.93
CA VAL A 47 3.77 -9.19 8.94
C VAL A 47 3.48 -7.69 8.86
N ALA A 48 2.25 -7.31 9.13
CA ALA A 48 1.88 -5.92 9.41
C ALA A 48 2.02 -5.65 10.91
N VAL A 49 2.67 -4.55 11.26
CA VAL A 49 2.78 -4.05 12.63
C VAL A 49 1.97 -2.76 12.72
N TYR A 50 0.97 -2.74 13.61
CA TYR A 50 0.03 -1.62 13.70
C TYR A 50 -0.41 -1.37 15.13
N ARG A 51 -0.87 -0.16 15.41
CA ARG A 51 -1.33 0.28 16.74
C ARG A 51 -2.79 0.69 16.68
N CYS A 52 -3.56 0.33 17.70
CA CYS A 52 -4.90 0.89 17.92
C CYS A 52 -4.79 2.36 18.35
N VAL A 53 -5.59 3.22 17.74
CA VAL A 53 -5.56 4.66 18.03
C VAL A 53 -6.20 4.98 19.38
N ASP A 54 -7.19 4.19 19.81
CA ASP A 54 -7.97 4.46 21.02
C ASP A 54 -7.22 4.10 22.32
N ASP A 55 -6.57 2.93 22.36
CA ASP A 55 -5.94 2.38 23.57
C ASP A 55 -4.42 2.23 23.47
N GLY A 56 -3.84 2.48 22.29
CA GLY A 56 -2.41 2.37 22.03
C GLY A 56 -1.88 0.94 21.93
N THR A 57 -2.75 -0.08 21.95
CA THR A 57 -2.36 -1.50 21.87
C THR A 57 -1.66 -1.80 20.54
N LEU A 58 -0.51 -2.48 20.63
CA LEU A 58 0.25 -2.94 19.45
C LEU A 58 -0.18 -4.34 19.03
N TRP A 59 -0.36 -4.50 17.73
CA TRP A 59 -0.72 -5.75 17.09
C TRP A 59 0.28 -6.11 15.99
N VAL A 60 0.45 -7.42 15.82
CA VAL A 60 1.23 -8.01 14.73
C VAL A 60 0.38 -9.11 14.11
N ARG A 61 0.27 -9.09 12.78
CA ARG A 61 -0.54 -10.06 12.03
C ARG A 61 0.13 -10.42 10.71
N PRO A 62 -0.05 -11.65 10.16
CA PRO A 62 0.40 -11.94 8.81
C PRO A 62 -0.11 -10.90 7.82
N ARG A 63 0.75 -10.48 6.89
CA ARG A 63 0.40 -9.42 5.94
C ARG A 63 -0.84 -9.76 5.12
N GLY A 64 -0.92 -10.98 4.59
CA GLY A 64 -2.07 -11.43 3.79
C GLY A 64 -3.39 -11.39 4.58
N GLU A 65 -3.35 -11.61 5.89
CA GLU A 65 -4.50 -11.47 6.78
C GLU A 65 -4.85 -10.00 7.10
N PHE A 66 -3.89 -9.09 7.03
CA PHE A 66 -4.15 -7.67 7.19
C PHE A 66 -4.78 -7.08 5.90
N GLU A 67 -4.35 -7.58 4.75
CA GLU A 67 -4.78 -7.13 3.42
C GLU A 67 -6.00 -7.92 2.88
N ASP A 68 -6.60 -8.82 3.67
CA ASP A 68 -7.70 -9.71 3.25
C ASP A 68 -9.07 -9.00 3.10
N GLY A 69 -9.14 -7.69 3.35
CA GLY A 69 -10.35 -6.89 3.27
C GLY A 69 -11.05 -6.67 4.60
N ARG A 70 -10.53 -7.17 5.73
CA ARG A 70 -11.05 -6.80 7.08
C ARG A 70 -10.75 -5.35 7.46
N PHE A 71 -9.77 -4.73 6.80
CA PHE A 71 -9.35 -3.37 7.02
C PHE A 71 -9.52 -2.54 5.76
N GLU A 72 -10.11 -1.36 5.90
CA GLU A 72 -10.18 -0.35 4.85
C GLU A 72 -9.12 0.71 5.10
N ALA A 73 -8.31 1.00 4.07
CA ALA A 73 -7.36 2.11 4.14
C ALA A 73 -8.14 3.43 4.14
N ILE A 74 -7.95 4.21 5.19
CA ILE A 74 -8.51 5.57 5.29
C ILE A 74 -7.43 6.55 4.87
N ALA A 75 -7.75 7.45 3.94
CA ALA A 75 -6.84 8.50 3.57
C ALA A 75 -6.55 9.30 4.84
N ALA A 76 -5.27 9.36 5.24
CA ALA A 76 -4.82 10.29 6.26
C ALA A 76 -5.47 11.64 5.93
N LYS A 77 -6.21 12.21 6.88
CA LYS A 77 -7.15 13.32 6.71
C LYS A 77 -6.53 14.65 6.20
N GLY A 78 -5.35 14.61 5.56
CA GLY A 78 -4.66 15.73 4.92
C GLY A 78 -4.01 15.43 3.55
N ALA A 79 -4.18 14.25 2.94
CA ALA A 79 -3.45 13.90 1.70
C ALA A 79 -4.29 13.92 0.39
N SER A 80 -5.52 14.42 0.40
CA SER A 80 -6.38 14.45 -0.80
C SER A 80 -6.74 15.88 -1.22
N ALA A 81 -5.74 16.65 -1.70
CA ALA A 81 -5.99 17.93 -2.36
C ALA A 81 -4.85 18.45 -3.24
N THR A 82 -4.13 17.64 -4.06
CA THR A 82 -3.26 18.22 -5.12
C THR A 82 -3.08 17.37 -6.39
N ALA A 83 -3.48 16.10 -6.47
CA ALA A 83 -3.18 15.26 -7.65
C ALA A 83 -4.21 15.32 -8.80
N ARG A 84 -4.92 16.44 -9.00
CA ARG A 84 -5.79 16.64 -10.19
C ARG A 84 -5.66 18.07 -10.72
N ARG A 85 -4.58 18.37 -11.44
CA ARG A 85 -4.52 19.35 -12.54
C ARG A 85 -3.10 19.44 -13.10
N ALA A 86 -2.77 18.57 -14.05
CA ALA A 86 -1.79 18.85 -15.11
C ALA A 86 -1.87 17.77 -16.20
N SER A 87 -2.96 17.79 -16.97
CA SER A 87 -2.99 17.20 -18.31
C SER A 87 -4.03 17.96 -19.14
N SER A 88 -3.65 19.20 -19.49
CA SER A 88 -4.28 19.87 -20.64
C SER A 88 -3.72 19.28 -21.94
N PRO A 89 -4.56 19.09 -22.96
CA PRO A 89 -4.19 18.40 -24.20
C PRO A 89 -3.36 19.31 -25.11
N ALA A 90 -2.39 18.72 -25.82
CA ALA A 90 -1.62 19.40 -26.87
C ALA A 90 -2.53 19.74 -28.08
N PRO A 91 -2.36 20.91 -28.72
CA PRO A 91 -3.11 21.23 -29.93
C PRO A 91 -2.55 20.50 -31.15
N SER A 92 -3.49 20.01 -31.95
CA SER A 92 -3.34 19.55 -33.34
C SER A 92 -2.96 20.72 -34.25
N GLY A 93 -1.99 20.50 -35.15
CA GLY A 93 -1.61 21.45 -36.20
C GLY A 93 -0.60 20.86 -37.18
N ALA A 94 -1.08 20.42 -38.34
CA ALA A 94 -0.28 20.03 -39.50
C ALA A 94 -0.07 21.24 -40.43
N GLN A 95 1.13 21.41 -41.03
CA GLN A 95 1.48 21.90 -42.39
C GLN A 95 2.97 21.53 -42.64
N VAL A 96 3.38 20.70 -43.63
CA VAL A 96 3.56 20.86 -45.09
C VAL A 96 4.56 21.95 -45.51
N GLU A 97 5.74 21.54 -46.00
CA GLU A 97 6.66 22.23 -46.96
C GLU A 97 7.69 21.17 -47.42
N ASP A 98 7.56 20.51 -48.59
CA ASP A 98 7.89 20.87 -49.99
C ASP A 98 9.38 21.18 -50.29
N ARG A 99 9.98 20.28 -51.09
CA ARG A 99 11.17 20.38 -51.97
C ARG A 99 12.56 20.72 -51.39
N GLN A 100 13.51 19.81 -51.65
CA GLN A 100 14.58 20.08 -52.60
C GLN A 100 15.14 18.80 -53.23
N ARG A 101 15.43 18.90 -54.53
CA ARG A 101 16.01 17.89 -55.43
C ARG A 101 17.53 17.98 -55.32
N GLU A 102 18.24 16.86 -55.35
CA GLU A 102 19.61 16.80 -55.89
C GLU A 102 19.77 15.53 -56.71
N ASP A 103 19.83 15.74 -58.03
CA ASP A 103 20.34 14.81 -59.03
C ASP A 103 21.88 14.76 -58.96
N THR A 104 22.44 13.66 -59.48
CA THR A 104 23.81 13.50 -60.04
C THR A 104 24.90 13.02 -59.08
N ASN A 105 25.25 11.73 -59.13
CA ASN A 105 26.22 11.15 -60.09
C ASN A 105 26.29 9.62 -59.91
#